data_AF-S5Y176-F1
#
_entry.id   AF-S5Y176-F1
#
_cell.length_a   1.000
_cell.length_b   1.000
_cell.length_c   1.000
_cell.angle_alpha   90.00
_cell.angle_beta   90.00
_cell.angle_gamma   90.00
#
_symmetry.space_group_name_H-M   'P 1'
#
loop_
_entity.id
_entity.type
_entity.pdbx_description
1 polymer ?
#
loop_
_entity_poly.entity_id
_entity_poly.type
_entity_poly.pdbx_seq_one_letter_code
_entity_poly.pdbx_strand_id
1 'polypeptide(L)'
;MIEIIRELLTPEDHTDPYVWAAVFVAHAAIGVALWALLAGLTRRPLLWAAALYAAFEALQATVAGELLFWDSALDWTGVMLGAALASSLWAQRLGRASAAIIATLAIAVAGWRKRE
;
A
#
# COMPACT_ATOMS: atom_id res chain seq x y z
N MET A 1 3.16 -25.28 -5.40
CA MET A 1 2.14 -24.28 -4.98
C MET A 1 2.54 -23.60 -3.67
N ILE A 2 2.88 -24.36 -2.61
CA ILE A 2 3.42 -23.78 -1.36
C ILE A 2 4.73 -23.00 -1.61
N GLU A 3 5.61 -23.48 -2.50
CA GLU A 3 6.86 -22.77 -2.86
C GLU A 3 6.64 -21.46 -3.61
N ILE A 4 5.74 -21.41 -4.61
CA ILE A 4 5.39 -20.17 -5.33
C ILE A 4 4.79 -19.14 -4.37
N ILE A 5 3.91 -19.58 -3.47
CA ILE A 5 3.35 -18.71 -2.43
C ILE A 5 4.46 -18.24 -1.49
N ARG A 6 5.42 -19.08 -1.13
CA ARG A 6 6.58 -18.66 -0.34
C ARG A 6 7.46 -17.66 -1.06
N GLU A 7 7.76 -17.85 -2.35
CA GLU A 7 8.52 -16.88 -3.15
C GLU A 7 7.80 -15.53 -3.22
N LEU A 8 6.50 -15.52 -3.49
CA LEU A 8 5.68 -14.30 -3.51
C LEU A 8 5.55 -13.60 -2.15
N LEU A 9 5.75 -14.35 -1.06
CA LEU A 9 5.69 -13.84 0.31
C LEU A 9 7.09 -13.69 0.93
N THR A 10 8.16 -13.90 0.15
CA THR A 10 9.52 -13.63 0.59
C THR A 10 9.73 -12.13 0.43
N PRO A 11 10.06 -11.40 1.51
CA PRO A 11 10.35 -9.98 1.43
C PRO A 11 11.48 -9.76 0.43
N GLU A 12 11.25 -8.99 -0.62
CA GLU A 12 12.30 -8.64 -1.57
C GLU A 12 13.35 -7.83 -0.80
N ASP A 13 14.65 -8.11 -1.01
CA ASP A 13 15.68 -7.28 -0.39
C ASP A 13 15.67 -5.91 -1.10
N HIS A 14 14.96 -4.94 -0.51
CA HIS A 14 14.76 -3.61 -1.08
C HIS A 14 16.02 -2.75 -0.99
N THR A 15 17.17 -3.28 -1.37
CA THR A 15 18.43 -2.52 -1.51
C THR A 15 18.42 -1.69 -2.78
N ASP A 16 17.73 -2.14 -3.83
CA ASP A 16 17.59 -1.40 -5.08
C ASP A 16 16.62 -0.19 -4.93
N PRO A 17 17.07 1.04 -5.24
CA PRO A 17 16.24 2.25 -5.12
C PRO A 17 14.97 2.21 -5.98
N TYR A 18 15.07 1.63 -7.18
CA TYR A 18 13.97 1.54 -8.13
C TYR A 18 12.93 0.53 -7.70
N VAL A 19 13.35 -0.66 -7.28
CA VAL A 19 12.44 -1.69 -6.74
C VAL A 19 11.72 -1.13 -5.51
N TRP A 20 12.44 -0.48 -4.58
CA TRP A 20 11.82 0.11 -3.40
C TRP A 20 10.73 1.14 -3.76
N ALA A 21 11.01 2.07 -4.69
CA ALA A 21 10.04 3.08 -5.08
C ALA A 21 8.86 2.49 -5.87
N ALA A 22 9.13 1.52 -6.73
CA ALA A 22 8.12 0.82 -7.51
C ALA A 22 7.14 0.05 -6.62
N VAL A 23 7.64 -0.68 -5.62
CA VAL A 23 6.80 -1.44 -4.67
C VAL A 23 5.91 -0.49 -3.87
N PHE A 24 6.45 0.61 -3.35
CA PHE A 24 5.63 1.58 -2.61
C PHE A 24 4.50 2.19 -3.47
N VAL A 25 4.80 2.53 -4.73
CA VAL A 25 3.79 3.03 -5.68
C VAL A 25 2.77 1.93 -6.04
N ALA A 26 3.20 0.67 -6.14
CA ALA A 26 2.31 -0.46 -6.35
C ALA A 26 1.32 -0.63 -5.20
N HIS A 27 1.76 -0.49 -3.94
CA HIS A 27 0.86 -0.48 -2.77
C HIS A 27 -0.14 0.68 -2.83
N ALA A 28 0.27 1.87 -3.26
CA ALA A 28 -0.67 2.96 -3.52
C ALA A 28 -1.69 2.61 -4.63
N ALA A 29 -1.27 1.95 -5.71
CA ALA A 29 -2.19 1.50 -6.76
C ALA A 29 -3.18 0.44 -6.25
N ILE A 30 -2.73 -0.50 -5.40
CA ILE A 30 -3.60 -1.46 -4.70
C ILE A 30 -4.66 -0.72 -3.87
N GLY A 31 -4.26 0.32 -3.14
CA GLY A 31 -5.18 1.17 -2.39
C GLY A 31 -6.28 1.81 -3.23
N VAL A 32 -5.92 2.35 -4.40
CA VAL A 32 -6.88 2.92 -5.36
C VAL A 32 -7.88 1.85 -5.81
N ALA A 33 -7.38 0.68 -6.22
CA ALA A 33 -8.20 -0.42 -6.69
C ALA A 33 -9.14 -0.95 -5.59
N LEU A 34 -8.61 -1.15 -4.39
CA LEU A 34 -9.37 -1.65 -3.24
C LEU A 34 -10.48 -0.68 -2.85
N TRP A 35 -10.19 0.62 -2.82
CA TRP A 35 -11.22 1.63 -2.57
C TRP A 35 -12.32 1.61 -3.64
N ALA A 36 -11.95 1.54 -4.92
CA ALA A 36 -12.90 1.51 -6.02
C ALA A 36 -13.85 0.30 -5.96
N LEU A 37 -13.31 -0.89 -5.63
CA LEU A 37 -14.10 -2.10 -5.41
C LEU A 37 -15.06 -1.93 -4.24
N LEU A 38 -14.57 -1.39 -3.12
CA LEU A 38 -15.37 -1.24 -1.90
C LEU A 38 -16.41 -0.12 -1.98
N ALA A 39 -16.19 0.92 -2.80
CA ALA A 39 -17.12 2.02 -2.96
C ALA A 39 -18.49 1.56 -3.46
N GLY A 40 -18.55 0.47 -4.24
CA GLY A 40 -19.79 -0.16 -4.69
C GLY A 40 -20.43 -1.12 -3.66
N LEU A 41 -19.67 -1.56 -2.66
CA LEU A 41 -20.09 -2.62 -1.73
C LEU A 41 -20.45 -2.11 -0.33
N THR A 42 -19.91 -0.97 0.07
CA THR A 42 -20.03 -0.46 1.44
C THR A 42 -20.12 1.06 1.49
N ARG A 43 -20.80 1.57 2.52
CA ARG A 43 -20.86 3.02 2.81
C ARG A 43 -19.57 3.60 3.38
N ARG A 44 -18.63 2.74 3.79
CA ARG A 44 -17.39 3.13 4.46
C ARG A 44 -16.15 2.49 3.80
N PRO A 45 -15.92 2.72 2.49
CA PRO A 45 -14.89 2.02 1.72
C PRO A 45 -13.48 2.20 2.30
N LEU A 46 -13.14 3.37 2.83
CA LEU A 46 -11.84 3.61 3.46
C LEU A 46 -11.58 2.74 4.70
N LEU A 47 -12.59 2.58 5.57
CA LEU A 47 -12.45 1.76 6.78
C LEU A 47 -12.31 0.28 6.42
N TRP A 48 -13.05 -0.17 5.41
CA TRP A 48 -12.93 -1.54 4.92
C TRP A 48 -11.60 -1.78 4.19
N ALA A 49 -11.09 -0.81 3.43
CA ALA A 49 -9.77 -0.90 2.82
C ALA A 49 -8.68 -1.07 3.89
N ALA A 50 -8.72 -0.22 4.93
CA ALA A 50 -7.80 -0.29 6.07
C ALA A 50 -7.86 -1.65 6.78
N ALA A 51 -9.06 -2.15 7.06
CA ALA A 51 -9.26 -3.41 7.77
C ALA A 51 -8.87 -4.63 6.95
N LEU A 52 -9.23 -4.66 5.66
CA LEU A 52 -8.91 -5.77 4.77
C LEU A 52 -7.41 -5.86 4.50
N TYR A 53 -6.74 -4.71 4.30
CA TYR A 53 -5.30 -4.70 4.10
C TYR A 53 -4.55 -5.11 5.38
N ALA A 54 -4.97 -4.61 6.55
CA ALA A 54 -4.40 -5.06 7.83
C ALA A 54 -4.62 -6.56 8.07
N ALA A 55 -5.76 -7.12 7.67
CA ALA A 55 -6.01 -8.56 7.76
C ALA A 55 -5.12 -9.36 6.79
N PHE A 56 -4.86 -8.82 5.59
CA PHE A 56 -3.93 -9.41 4.63
C PHE A 56 -2.49 -9.47 5.20
N GLU A 57 -1.98 -8.37 5.75
CA GLU A 57 -0.66 -8.32 6.40
C GLU A 57 -0.55 -9.30 7.57
N ALA A 58 -1.58 -9.39 8.42
CA ALA A 58 -1.60 -10.35 9.52
C ALA A 58 -1.57 -11.81 9.04
N LEU A 59 -2.28 -12.11 7.94
CA LEU A 59 -2.24 -13.42 7.30
C LEU A 59 -0.87 -13.71 6.71
N GLN A 60 -0.27 -12.75 6.01
CA GLN A 60 1.08 -12.86 5.45
C GLN A 60 2.11 -13.14 6.54
N ALA A 61 2.09 -12.38 7.65
CA ALA A 61 2.98 -12.61 8.79
C ALA A 61 2.80 -14.00 9.42
N THR A 62 1.55 -14.48 9.50
CA THR A 62 1.26 -15.83 10.01
C THR A 62 1.82 -16.92 9.10
N VAL A 63 1.71 -16.74 7.77
CA VAL A 63 2.20 -17.70 6.77
C VAL A 63 3.73 -17.68 6.65
N ALA A 64 4.34 -16.49 6.71
CA ALA A 64 5.78 -16.30 6.66
C ALA A 64 6.47 -16.73 7.97
N GLY A 65 5.75 -16.72 9.10
CA GLY A 65 6.29 -17.01 10.42
C GLY A 65 7.10 -15.86 11.03
N GLU A 66 7.10 -14.69 10.37
CA GLU A 66 7.79 -13.48 10.80
C GLU A 66 6.92 -12.26 10.49
N LEU A 67 6.91 -11.28 11.40
CA LEU A 67 6.24 -9.99 11.19
C LEU A 67 7.29 -8.92 10.91
N LEU A 68 7.35 -8.48 9.65
CA LEU A 68 8.16 -7.33 9.26
C LEU A 68 7.39 -6.03 9.52
N PHE A 69 7.32 -5.67 10.81
CA PHE A 69 6.47 -4.56 11.28
C PHE A 69 6.62 -3.26 10.47
N TRP A 70 7.85 -2.87 10.15
CA TRP A 70 8.10 -1.62 9.41
C TRP A 70 7.75 -1.70 7.93
N ASP A 71 7.85 -2.89 7.34
CA ASP A 71 7.49 -3.15 5.95
C ASP A 71 5.96 -3.11 5.81
N SER A 72 5.27 -3.88 6.65
CA SER A 72 3.80 -3.87 6.76
C SER A 72 3.25 -2.47 7.03
N ALA A 73 3.91 -1.67 7.88
CA ALA A 73 3.48 -0.30 8.15
C ALA A 73 3.65 0.62 6.92
N LEU A 74 4.72 0.43 6.14
CA LEU A 74 4.98 1.20 4.94
C LEU A 74 3.98 0.84 3.83
N ASP A 75 3.71 -0.45 3.64
CA ASP A 75 2.77 -0.95 2.65
C ASP A 75 1.33 -0.55 2.97
N TRP A 76 0.93 -0.67 4.24
CA TRP A 76 -0.35 -0.16 4.72
C TRP A 76 -0.47 1.36 4.48
N THR A 77 0.61 2.11 4.69
CA THR A 77 0.64 3.55 4.40
C THR A 77 0.43 3.83 2.91
N GLY A 78 1.13 3.10 2.04
CA GLY A 78 0.97 3.19 0.59
C GLY A 78 -0.48 2.96 0.17
N VAL A 79 -1.06 1.84 0.62
CA VAL A 79 -2.47 1.47 0.37
C VAL A 79 -3.43 2.55 0.85
N MET A 80 -3.23 3.08 2.04
CA MET A 80 -4.12 4.10 2.59
C MET A 80 -4.02 5.44 1.85
N LEU A 81 -2.82 5.83 1.38
CA LEU A 81 -2.65 7.00 0.52
C LEU A 81 -3.35 6.82 -0.83
N GLY A 82 -3.24 5.64 -1.43
CA GLY A 82 -3.95 5.27 -2.65
C GLY A 82 -5.47 5.31 -2.49
N ALA A 83 -5.99 4.71 -1.41
CA ALA A 83 -7.41 4.71 -1.10
C ALA A 83 -7.93 6.12 -0.81
N ALA A 84 -7.15 6.94 -0.10
CA ALA A 84 -7.46 8.34 0.17
C ALA A 84 -7.46 9.19 -1.10
N LEU A 85 -6.55 8.92 -2.04
CA LEU A 85 -6.52 9.54 -3.36
C LEU A 85 -7.82 9.24 -4.12
N ALA A 86 -8.16 7.96 -4.29
CA ALA A 86 -9.38 7.54 -4.98
C ALA A 86 -10.64 8.15 -4.34
N SER A 87 -10.73 8.10 -3.01
CA SER A 87 -11.83 8.72 -2.26
C SER A 87 -11.94 10.22 -2.47
N SER A 88 -10.80 10.91 -2.54
CA SER A 88 -10.75 12.38 -2.71
C SER A 88 -11.12 12.79 -4.13
N LEU A 89 -10.66 12.04 -5.13
CA LEU A 89 -11.04 12.24 -6.53
C LEU A 89 -12.53 12.00 -6.73
N TRP A 90 -13.08 10.92 -6.18
CA TRP A 90 -14.51 10.64 -6.25
C TRP A 90 -15.37 11.76 -5.63
N ALA A 91 -14.92 12.28 -4.49
CA ALA A 91 -15.59 13.39 -3.81
C ALA A 91 -15.27 14.78 -4.40
N GLN A 92 -14.54 14.86 -5.53
CA GLN A 92 -14.11 16.12 -6.17
C GLN A 92 -13.32 17.05 -5.23
N ARG A 93 -12.59 16.48 -4.26
CA ARG A 93 -11.77 17.20 -3.27
C ARG A 93 -10.33 17.27 -3.73
N LEU A 94 -10.08 18.07 -4.78
CA LEU A 94 -8.78 18.13 -5.46
C LEU A 94 -7.62 18.44 -4.51
N GLY A 95 -7.78 19.34 -3.53
CA GLY A 95 -6.72 19.64 -2.56
C GLY A 95 -6.27 18.42 -1.74
N ARG A 96 -7.20 17.53 -1.36
CA ARG A 96 -6.88 16.28 -0.64
C ARG A 96 -6.27 15.23 -1.57
N ALA A 97 -6.74 15.17 -2.81
CA ALA A 97 -6.15 14.30 -3.83
C ALA A 97 -4.69 14.70 -4.11
N SER A 98 -4.41 15.99 -4.28
CA SER A 98 -3.05 16.51 -4.45
C SER A 98 -2.18 16.21 -3.23
N ALA A 99 -2.70 16.37 -2.01
CA ALA A 99 -1.96 16.04 -0.79
C ALA A 99 -1.59 14.55 -0.73
N ALA A 100 -2.49 13.65 -1.14
CA ALA A 100 -2.20 12.22 -1.21
C ALA A 100 -1.10 11.90 -2.24
N ILE A 101 -1.18 12.48 -3.45
CA ILE A 101 -0.15 12.31 -4.48
C ILE A 101 1.22 12.82 -3.99
N ILE A 102 1.26 14.03 -3.41
CA ILE A 102 2.49 14.63 -2.90
C ILE A 102 3.08 13.76 -1.78
N ALA A 103 2.25 13.26 -0.85
CA ALA A 103 2.72 12.37 0.21
C ALA A 103 3.30 11.07 -0.35
N THR A 104 2.62 10.44 -1.32
CA THR A 104 3.12 9.23 -1.98
C THR A 104 4.47 9.49 -2.65
N LEU A 105 4.59 10.57 -3.43
CA LEU A 105 5.85 10.93 -4.10
C LEU A 105 6.95 11.30 -3.11
N ALA A 106 6.64 12.02 -2.03
CA ALA A 106 7.62 12.41 -1.03
C ALA A 106 8.21 11.19 -0.31
N ILE A 107 7.38 10.23 0.07
CA ILE A 107 7.84 8.97 0.66
C ILE A 107 8.65 8.19 -0.38
N ALA A 108 8.14 8.07 -1.61
CA ALA A 108 8.82 7.35 -2.68
C ALA A 108 10.24 7.90 -2.96
N VAL A 109 10.37 9.23 -3.05
CA VAL A 109 11.67 9.88 -3.28
C VAL A 109 12.59 9.78 -2.06
N ALA A 110 12.04 9.90 -0.84
CA ALA A 110 12.83 9.80 0.38
C ALA A 110 13.44 8.40 0.56
N GLY A 111 12.69 7.34 0.28
CA GLY A 111 13.21 5.97 0.36
C GLY A 111 14.20 5.63 -0.73
N TRP A 112 13.97 6.13 -1.96
CA TRP A 112 14.94 6.06 -3.06
C TRP A 112 16.28 6.68 -2.67
N ARG A 113 16.27 7.95 -2.22
CA ARG A 113 17.51 8.69 -1.87
C ARG A 113 18.30 8.07 -0.72
N LYS A 114 17.66 7.29 0.15
CA LYS A 114 18.34 6.58 1.24
C LYS A 114 19.15 5.38 0.74
N ARG A 115 18.88 4.91 -0.49
CA ARG A 115 19.44 3.71 -1.10
C ARG A 115 20.41 3.99 -2.25
N GLU A 116 20.48 5.25 -2.69
CA GLU A 116 21.60 5.76 -3.50
C GLU A 116 22.86 5.92 -2.63
#